data_AF-A0A1X1GUA1-F1
#
_entry.id   AF-A0A1X1GUA1-F1
#
_cell.length_a   1.000
_cell.length_b   1.000
_cell.length_c   1.000
_cell.angle_alpha   90.00
_cell.angle_beta   90.00
_cell.angle_gamma   90.00
#
_symmetry.space_group_name_H-M   'P 1'
#
loop_
_entity.id
_entity.type
_entity.pdbx_description
1 polymer ?
#
loop_
_entity_poly.entity_id
_entity_poly.type
_entity_poly.pdbx_seq_one_letter_code
_entity_poly.pdbx_strand_id
1 'polypeptide(L)'
;MRKLSIEEAKKIELDILDFIDSFCKEHGINYCINYGTLIGAIRHKGFIPWDDDIDLSMTRENYEKFIQLFSEKQSRYKLLSLETDDQYFNNFIKIVDPTTKIIDTRNTKTYDSGVFIDIFPMDTFNDTKVVDICYKLESFKLLSFSKHKNIVYGDSKLKDLIRTLFWLLLRPVSPRFFANQIEKQIQKYRVENGKYIAFIPSKAKEKEIFPRDMFDELIETPFEHLVLPAPKHFDAVLKQFYDDYMTVPPKEKQIYIHEFEAYKLED
;
A
#
# COMPACT_ATOMS: atom_id res chain seq x y z
N MET A 1 9.19 -25.94 -3.18
CA MET A 1 9.11 -24.55 -2.64
C MET A 1 9.53 -24.57 -1.18
N ARG A 2 10.34 -23.60 -0.76
CA ARG A 2 10.90 -23.50 0.60
C ARG A 2 10.34 -22.27 1.33
N LYS A 3 9.90 -22.42 2.59
CA LYS A 3 9.43 -21.28 3.40
C LYS A 3 10.59 -20.30 3.65
N LEU A 4 10.32 -19.01 3.47
CA LEU A 4 11.26 -17.93 3.75
C LEU A 4 11.15 -17.52 5.22
N SER A 5 12.29 -17.24 5.84
CA SER A 5 12.33 -16.47 7.08
C SER A 5 12.04 -14.99 6.83
N ILE A 6 11.71 -14.24 7.89
CA ILE A 6 11.44 -12.80 7.79
C ILE A 6 12.67 -12.04 7.29
N GLU A 7 13.87 -12.39 7.77
CA GLU A 7 15.11 -11.77 7.31
C GLU A 7 15.39 -12.05 5.82
N GLU A 8 15.04 -13.25 5.34
CA GLU A 8 15.15 -13.55 3.90
C GLU A 8 14.12 -12.76 3.08
N ALA A 9 12.89 -12.57 3.58
CA ALA A 9 11.88 -11.74 2.94
C ALA A 9 12.32 -10.28 2.88
N LYS A 10 12.77 -9.69 4.00
CA LYS A 10 13.32 -8.33 4.08
C LYS A 10 14.47 -8.10 3.12
N LYS A 11 15.36 -9.09 2.97
CA LYS A 11 16.45 -9.00 1.98
C LYS A 11 15.92 -8.91 0.55
N ILE A 12 14.89 -9.69 0.21
CA ILE A 12 14.26 -9.64 -1.12
C ILE A 12 13.54 -8.30 -1.31
N GLU A 13 12.87 -7.76 -0.28
CA GLU A 13 12.28 -6.43 -0.33
C GLU A 13 13.34 -5.35 -0.55
N LEU A 14 14.49 -5.41 0.14
CA LEU A 14 15.59 -4.48 -0.10
C LEU A 14 16.14 -4.57 -1.52
N ASP A 15 16.26 -5.78 -2.09
CA ASP A 15 16.66 -5.96 -3.49
C ASP A 15 15.63 -5.32 -4.45
N ILE A 16 14.32 -5.44 -4.15
CA ILE A 16 13.26 -4.78 -4.93
C ILE A 16 13.36 -3.25 -4.76
N LEU A 17 13.60 -2.77 -3.55
CA LEU A 17 13.68 -1.34 -3.24
C LEU A 17 14.86 -0.67 -3.93
N ASP A 18 16.05 -1.28 -3.90
CA ASP A 18 17.25 -0.80 -4.60
C ASP A 18 17.00 -0.71 -6.11
N PHE A 19 16.29 -1.70 -6.67
CA PHE A 19 15.86 -1.66 -8.07
C PHE A 19 14.88 -0.52 -8.35
N ILE A 20 13.86 -0.32 -7.52
CA ILE A 20 12.88 0.77 -7.68
C ILE A 20 13.56 2.13 -7.58
N ASP A 21 14.44 2.33 -6.60
CA ASP A 21 15.18 3.58 -6.41
C ASP A 21 16.05 3.90 -7.64
N SER A 22 16.82 2.91 -8.11
CA SER A 22 17.64 3.03 -9.32
C SER A 22 16.80 3.36 -10.56
N PHE A 23 15.68 2.67 -10.74
CA PHE A 23 14.74 2.90 -11.84
C PHE A 23 14.13 4.31 -11.78
N CYS A 24 13.72 4.76 -10.59
CA CYS A 24 13.16 6.09 -10.41
C CYS A 24 14.20 7.20 -10.70
N LYS A 25 15.45 7.01 -10.26
CA LYS A 25 16.57 7.92 -10.57
C LYS A 25 16.89 7.97 -12.06
N GLU A 26 16.93 6.82 -12.74
CA GLU A 26 17.17 6.73 -14.19
C GLU A 26 16.12 7.51 -15.00
N HIS A 27 14.86 7.44 -14.58
CA HIS A 27 13.73 8.01 -15.33
C HIS A 27 13.22 9.36 -14.80
N GLY A 28 13.85 9.93 -13.77
CA GLY A 28 13.41 11.16 -13.14
C GLY A 28 11.97 11.05 -12.62
N ILE A 29 11.70 10.02 -11.82
CA ILE A 29 10.43 9.77 -11.14
C ILE A 29 10.64 10.06 -9.67
N ASN A 30 9.86 10.98 -9.12
CA ASN A 30 9.91 11.28 -7.70
C ASN A 30 8.97 10.34 -6.93
N TYR A 31 9.49 9.76 -5.87
CA TYR A 31 8.75 8.98 -4.88
C TYR A 31 9.22 9.35 -3.49
N CYS A 32 8.49 8.94 -2.46
CA CYS A 32 8.96 8.99 -1.08
C CYS A 32 8.56 7.74 -0.30
N ILE A 33 9.33 7.41 0.73
CA ILE A 33 8.91 6.40 1.72
C ILE A 33 7.75 6.95 2.56
N ASN A 34 6.82 6.08 2.94
CA ASN A 34 5.64 6.46 3.71
C ASN A 34 5.33 5.45 4.84
N TYR A 35 4.29 5.72 5.65
CA TYR A 35 3.77 4.83 6.69
C TYR A 35 4.85 4.19 7.61
N GLY A 36 4.85 2.86 7.75
CA GLY A 36 5.77 2.11 8.60
C GLY A 36 7.22 2.28 8.18
N THR A 37 7.48 2.29 6.87
CA THR A 37 8.82 2.52 6.29
C THR A 37 9.39 3.88 6.70
N LEU A 38 8.58 4.93 6.65
CA LEU A 38 9.00 6.27 7.08
C LEU A 38 9.31 6.33 8.58
N ILE A 39 8.49 5.69 9.43
CA ILE A 39 8.80 5.54 10.86
C ILE A 39 10.13 4.80 11.04
N GLY A 40 10.34 3.71 10.29
CA GLY A 40 11.57 2.93 10.29
C GLY A 40 12.82 3.77 10.00
N ALA A 41 12.81 4.53 8.90
CA ALA A 41 13.91 5.41 8.53
C ALA A 41 14.24 6.47 9.60
N ILE A 42 13.20 7.09 10.17
CA ILE A 42 13.38 8.15 11.17
C ILE A 42 13.86 7.58 12.50
N ARG A 43 13.24 6.53 13.00
CA ARG A 43 13.44 6.00 14.36
C ARG A 43 14.54 4.95 14.45
N HIS A 44 14.64 4.07 13.45
CA HIS A 44 15.53 2.88 13.48
C HIS A 44 16.65 2.92 12.43
N LYS A 45 16.58 3.85 11.46
CA LYS A 45 17.50 3.92 10.30
C LYS A 45 17.40 2.68 9.40
N GLY A 46 16.23 2.05 9.38
CA GLY A 46 15.97 0.78 8.70
C GLY A 46 14.57 0.27 9.02
N PHE A 47 14.34 -1.03 8.88
CA PHE A 47 13.04 -1.62 9.25
C PHE A 47 12.71 -1.38 10.73
N ILE A 48 11.42 -1.23 11.03
CA ILE A 48 10.96 -1.47 12.39
C ILE A 48 11.16 -2.98 12.67
N PRO A 49 11.68 -3.39 13.84
CA PRO A 49 12.06 -4.80 14.06
C PRO A 49 10.92 -5.82 13.91
N TRP A 50 9.66 -5.41 14.08
CA TRP A 50 8.46 -6.24 13.96
C TRP A 50 7.58 -5.87 12.75
N ASP A 51 8.18 -5.20 11.77
CA ASP A 51 7.53 -4.80 10.51
C ASP A 51 8.16 -5.57 9.36
N ASP A 52 7.37 -5.88 8.34
CA ASP A 52 7.67 -6.85 7.29
C ASP A 52 7.25 -6.37 5.89
N ASP A 53 7.03 -5.08 5.71
CA ASP A 53 6.70 -4.48 4.42
C ASP A 53 7.44 -3.16 4.17
N ILE A 54 7.44 -2.75 2.89
CA ILE A 54 7.93 -1.46 2.42
C ILE A 54 6.82 -0.76 1.66
N ASP A 55 6.53 0.46 2.08
CA ASP A 55 5.52 1.34 1.50
C ASP A 55 6.17 2.57 0.86
N LEU A 56 5.94 2.73 -0.43
CA LEU A 56 6.33 3.91 -1.19
C LEU A 56 5.09 4.71 -1.61
N SER A 57 5.25 6.01 -1.81
CA SER A 57 4.21 6.88 -2.32
C SER A 57 4.72 7.74 -3.46
N MET A 58 3.88 7.96 -4.45
CA MET A 58 4.15 8.80 -5.61
C MET A 58 2.96 9.72 -5.85
N THR A 59 3.19 10.96 -6.29
CA THR A 59 2.11 11.77 -6.88
C THR A 59 1.47 11.01 -8.04
N ARG A 60 0.16 11.20 -8.31
CA ARG A 60 -0.54 10.56 -9.44
C ARG A 60 0.25 10.59 -10.76
N GLU A 61 0.87 11.72 -11.10
CA GLU A 61 1.67 11.88 -12.32
C GLU A 61 2.91 10.97 -12.35
N ASN A 62 3.71 10.98 -11.28
CA ASN A 62 4.86 10.08 -11.13
C ASN A 62 4.43 8.60 -11.11
N TYR A 63 3.30 8.29 -10.48
CA TYR A 63 2.73 6.95 -10.43
C TYR A 63 2.35 6.43 -11.83
N GLU A 64 1.62 7.22 -12.61
CA GLU A 64 1.24 6.87 -13.99
C GLU A 64 2.48 6.74 -14.89
N LYS A 65 3.43 7.67 -14.76
CA LYS A 65 4.72 7.63 -15.47
C LYS A 65 5.51 6.37 -15.13
N PHE A 66 5.54 5.97 -13.85
CA PHE A 66 6.19 4.76 -13.40
C PHE A 66 5.56 3.51 -14.04
N ILE A 67 4.24 3.38 -14.00
CA ILE A 67 3.52 2.24 -14.61
C ILE A 67 3.82 2.14 -16.11
N GLN A 68 3.73 3.26 -16.82
CA GLN A 68 3.99 3.30 -18.26
C GLN A 68 5.40 2.80 -18.58
N LEU A 69 6.42 3.41 -17.96
CA LEU A 69 7.82 3.09 -18.25
C LEU A 69 8.20 1.68 -17.79
N PHE A 70 7.66 1.21 -16.65
CA PHE A 70 7.96 -0.12 -16.14
C PHE A 70 7.34 -1.20 -17.02
N SER A 71 6.12 -0.98 -17.55
CA SER A 71 5.41 -1.94 -18.40
C SER A 71 6.10 -2.20 -19.74
N GLU A 72 6.88 -1.24 -20.23
CA GLU A 72 7.69 -1.36 -21.45
C GLU A 72 9.04 -2.04 -21.20
N LYS A 73 9.49 -2.14 -19.94
CA LYS A 73 10.79 -2.69 -19.57
C LYS A 73 10.72 -4.21 -19.37
N GLN A 74 11.66 -4.93 -19.98
CA GLN A 74 11.94 -6.30 -19.56
C GLN A 74 12.61 -6.26 -18.17
N SER A 75 11.88 -6.68 -17.14
CA SER A 75 12.34 -6.67 -15.76
C SER A 75 12.35 -8.08 -15.17
N ARG A 76 13.24 -8.32 -14.19
CA ARG A 76 13.18 -9.52 -13.33
C ARG A 76 11.98 -9.49 -12.38
N TYR A 77 11.44 -8.30 -12.10
CA TYR A 77 10.31 -8.08 -11.21
C TYR A 77 9.02 -7.91 -12.02
N LYS A 78 7.90 -8.35 -11.44
CA LYS A 78 6.56 -8.22 -12.05
C LYS A 78 5.85 -7.00 -11.47
N LEU A 79 5.27 -6.18 -12.35
CA LEU A 79 4.32 -5.14 -11.98
C LEU A 79 2.91 -5.75 -11.87
N LEU A 80 2.26 -5.60 -10.72
CA LEU A 80 0.82 -5.81 -10.57
C LEU A 80 0.14 -4.44 -10.48
N SER A 81 -0.75 -4.15 -11.42
CA SER A 81 -1.53 -2.92 -11.46
C SER A 81 -2.94 -3.21 -11.95
N LEU A 82 -3.88 -2.30 -11.69
CA LEU A 82 -5.27 -2.45 -12.15
C LEU A 82 -5.33 -2.39 -13.70
N GLU A 83 -4.40 -1.64 -14.27
CA GLU A 83 -4.21 -1.32 -15.68
C GLU A 83 -3.55 -2.45 -16.48
N THR A 84 -2.66 -3.22 -15.86
CA THR A 84 -1.83 -4.23 -16.56
C THR A 84 -2.19 -5.68 -16.25
N ASP A 85 -2.96 -5.95 -15.19
CA ASP A 85 -3.33 -7.31 -14.78
C ASP A 85 -4.84 -7.40 -14.49
N ASP A 86 -5.56 -8.12 -15.35
CA ASP A 86 -7.02 -8.29 -15.26
C ASP A 86 -7.50 -9.11 -14.06
N GLN A 87 -6.58 -9.72 -13.32
CA GLN A 87 -6.86 -10.41 -12.08
C GLN A 87 -6.58 -9.54 -10.85
N TYR A 88 -5.77 -8.48 -10.98
CA TYR A 88 -5.44 -7.60 -9.86
C TYR A 88 -6.61 -6.67 -9.51
N PHE A 89 -6.74 -6.19 -8.27
CA PHE A 89 -7.92 -5.37 -7.88
C PHE A 89 -7.66 -4.34 -6.79
N ASN A 90 -6.39 -4.05 -6.50
CA ASN A 90 -6.06 -2.94 -5.61
C ASN A 90 -5.94 -1.63 -6.41
N ASN A 91 -6.12 -0.51 -5.71
CA ASN A 91 -6.02 0.85 -6.25
C ASN A 91 -4.61 1.45 -6.07
N PHE A 92 -3.61 0.58 -5.97
CA PHE A 92 -2.18 0.87 -5.83
C PHE A 92 -1.40 -0.28 -6.49
N ILE A 93 -0.16 -0.05 -6.92
CA ILE A 93 0.64 -1.07 -7.61
C ILE A 93 1.53 -1.85 -6.65
N LYS A 94 1.91 -3.05 -7.08
CA LYS A 94 2.96 -3.86 -6.46
C LYS A 94 4.09 -4.12 -7.44
N ILE A 95 5.33 -4.00 -6.98
CA ILE A 95 6.48 -4.62 -7.63
C ILE A 95 6.82 -5.90 -6.89
N VAL A 96 6.80 -7.02 -7.61
CA VAL A 96 6.82 -8.37 -7.03
C VAL A 96 8.03 -9.15 -7.53
N ASP A 97 8.71 -9.89 -6.65
CA ASP A 97 9.67 -10.91 -7.08
C ASP A 97 8.94 -12.22 -7.50
N PRO A 98 8.88 -12.55 -8.80
CA PRO A 98 8.13 -13.70 -9.31
C PRO A 98 8.79 -15.05 -8.95
N THR A 99 10.01 -15.06 -8.42
CA THR A 99 10.68 -16.27 -7.92
C THR A 99 10.20 -16.66 -6.51
N THR A 100 9.24 -15.93 -5.97
CA THR A 100 8.66 -16.15 -4.66
C THR A 100 7.15 -16.26 -4.73
N LYS A 101 6.54 -16.84 -3.70
CA LYS A 101 5.09 -16.98 -3.56
C LYS A 101 4.64 -16.63 -2.16
N ILE A 102 3.61 -15.79 -2.06
CA ILE A 102 2.88 -15.50 -0.82
C ILE A 102 1.56 -16.28 -0.83
N ILE A 103 1.30 -17.02 0.25
CA ILE A 103 0.01 -17.68 0.47
C ILE A 103 -0.91 -16.76 1.27
N ASP A 104 -2.00 -16.30 0.64
CA ASP A 104 -3.00 -15.48 1.32
C ASP A 104 -4.02 -16.34 2.09
N THR A 105 -3.88 -16.35 3.42
CA THR A 105 -4.78 -17.08 4.31
C THR A 105 -6.04 -16.27 4.65
N ARG A 106 -6.06 -14.96 4.37
CA ARG A 106 -7.11 -14.01 4.77
C ARG A 106 -8.18 -13.79 3.70
N ASN A 107 -7.78 -13.77 2.45
CA ASN A 107 -8.60 -13.36 1.32
C ASN A 107 -8.66 -14.43 0.24
N THR A 108 -9.69 -14.38 -0.62
CA THR A 108 -9.67 -15.13 -1.88
C THR A 108 -9.13 -14.22 -2.97
N LYS A 109 -7.80 -14.25 -3.17
CA LYS A 109 -7.15 -13.54 -4.27
C LYS A 109 -7.49 -14.19 -5.61
N THR A 110 -7.55 -13.36 -6.63
CA THR A 110 -7.74 -13.77 -8.03
C THR A 110 -6.42 -13.82 -8.79
N TYR A 111 -5.31 -13.38 -8.18
CA TYR A 111 -3.97 -13.29 -8.77
C TYR A 111 -2.92 -13.94 -7.85
N ASP A 112 -1.83 -14.44 -8.43
CA ASP A 112 -0.64 -14.88 -7.70
C ASP A 112 0.23 -13.68 -7.30
N SER A 113 0.91 -13.78 -6.15
CA SER A 113 1.84 -12.77 -5.63
C SER A 113 3.05 -13.46 -5.01
N GLY A 114 4.19 -12.78 -5.00
CA GLY A 114 5.40 -13.09 -4.25
C GLY A 114 5.70 -11.99 -3.23
N VAL A 115 6.90 -11.97 -2.65
CA VAL A 115 7.44 -10.82 -1.89
C VAL A 115 7.38 -9.57 -2.76
N PHE A 116 6.95 -8.44 -2.19
CA PHE A 116 6.61 -7.25 -2.95
C PHE A 116 6.92 -5.95 -2.21
N ILE A 117 6.89 -4.84 -2.94
CA ILE A 117 6.80 -3.48 -2.41
C ILE A 117 5.51 -2.83 -2.90
N ASP A 118 4.79 -2.19 -1.98
CA ASP A 118 3.58 -1.42 -2.27
C ASP A 118 3.94 0.01 -2.68
N ILE A 119 3.35 0.49 -3.77
CA ILE A 119 3.51 1.87 -4.24
C ILE A 119 2.13 2.51 -4.36
N PHE A 120 1.86 3.51 -3.52
CA PHE A 120 0.57 4.18 -3.42
C PHE A 120 0.52 5.47 -4.26
N PRO A 121 -0.54 5.69 -5.04
CA PRO A 121 -0.77 6.98 -5.69
C PRO A 121 -1.31 8.00 -4.70
N MET A 122 -0.76 9.20 -4.71
CA MET A 122 -1.28 10.35 -3.99
C MET A 122 -2.04 11.26 -4.95
N ASP A 123 -3.31 11.49 -4.64
CA ASP A 123 -4.24 12.28 -5.45
C ASP A 123 -4.51 13.64 -4.83
N THR A 124 -4.56 14.67 -5.67
CA THR A 124 -4.90 16.05 -5.28
C THR A 124 -6.37 16.34 -5.52
N PHE A 125 -7.04 16.99 -4.55
CA PHE A 125 -8.48 17.26 -4.58
C PHE A 125 -8.86 18.46 -3.70
N ASN A 126 -10.10 18.94 -3.86
CA ASN A 126 -10.67 20.05 -3.08
C ASN A 126 -11.81 19.63 -2.15
N ASP A 127 -12.70 18.75 -2.61
CA ASP A 127 -13.87 18.28 -1.85
C ASP A 127 -13.52 16.95 -1.16
N THR A 128 -13.44 16.97 0.17
CA THR A 128 -13.06 15.81 0.99
C THR A 128 -14.08 14.67 0.96
N LYS A 129 -15.29 14.89 0.40
CA LYS A 129 -16.29 13.82 0.23
C LYS A 129 -15.77 12.61 -0.55
N VAL A 130 -14.80 12.82 -1.45
CA VAL A 130 -14.17 11.72 -2.20
C VAL A 130 -13.59 10.66 -1.25
N VAL A 131 -13.04 11.06 -0.11
CA VAL A 131 -12.46 10.15 0.88
C VAL A 131 -13.52 9.22 1.46
N ASP A 132 -14.66 9.76 1.87
CA ASP A 132 -15.77 8.96 2.41
C ASP A 132 -16.44 8.07 1.36
N ILE A 133 -16.57 8.54 0.13
CA ILE A 133 -17.12 7.76 -0.98
C ILE A 133 -16.21 6.57 -1.27
N CYS A 134 -14.91 6.81 -1.44
CA CYS A 134 -13.94 5.78 -1.74
C CYS A 134 -13.75 4.83 -0.55
N TYR A 135 -13.78 5.30 0.69
CA TYR A 135 -13.78 4.43 1.89
C TYR A 135 -14.96 3.44 1.90
N LYS A 136 -16.17 3.89 1.53
CA LYS A 136 -17.35 3.01 1.46
C LYS A 136 -17.21 1.98 0.34
N LEU A 137 -16.74 2.41 -0.83
CA LEU A 137 -16.49 1.50 -1.95
C LEU A 137 -15.40 0.48 -1.60
N GLU A 138 -14.33 0.88 -0.92
CA GLU A 138 -13.27 0.00 -0.44
C GLU A 138 -13.80 -1.00 0.59
N SER A 139 -14.69 -0.56 1.48
CA SER A 139 -15.35 -1.44 2.44
C SER A 139 -16.21 -2.51 1.73
N PHE A 140 -16.92 -2.15 0.66
CA PHE A 140 -17.66 -3.11 -0.16
C PHE A 140 -16.73 -4.04 -0.95
N LYS A 141 -15.62 -3.51 -1.47
CA LYS A 141 -14.58 -4.30 -2.13
C LYS A 141 -14.04 -5.36 -1.18
N LEU A 142 -13.60 -4.98 0.02
CA LEU A 142 -13.11 -5.90 1.04
C LEU A 142 -14.12 -7.01 1.35
N LEU A 143 -15.40 -6.67 1.50
CA LEU A 143 -16.46 -7.66 1.72
C LEU A 143 -16.64 -8.64 0.55
N SER A 144 -16.37 -8.24 -0.70
CA SER A 144 -16.54 -9.13 -1.85
C SER A 144 -15.46 -10.21 -1.95
N PHE A 145 -14.26 -9.98 -1.42
CA PHE A 145 -13.14 -10.93 -1.53
C PHE A 145 -12.60 -11.50 -0.20
N SER A 146 -12.97 -10.94 0.95
CA SER A 146 -12.56 -11.48 2.26
C SER A 146 -13.24 -12.81 2.58
N LYS A 147 -12.51 -13.71 3.24
CA LYS A 147 -13.09 -14.95 3.80
C LYS A 147 -14.03 -14.57 4.96
N HIS A 148 -15.15 -15.29 5.10
CA HIS A 148 -16.19 -14.96 6.09
C HIS A 148 -15.66 -14.85 7.53
N LYS A 149 -14.74 -15.73 7.96
CA LYS A 149 -14.11 -15.63 9.28
C LYS A 149 -13.42 -14.29 9.56
N ASN A 150 -12.95 -13.58 8.53
CA ASN A 150 -12.19 -12.33 8.65
C ASN A 150 -13.08 -11.08 8.59
N ILE A 151 -14.36 -11.25 8.29
CA ILE A 151 -15.35 -10.17 8.32
C ILE A 151 -16.22 -10.26 9.57
N VAL A 152 -15.98 -11.20 10.50
CA VAL A 152 -16.70 -11.41 11.76
C VAL A 152 -15.75 -11.13 12.93
N TYR A 153 -15.92 -9.99 13.61
CA TYR A 153 -15.01 -9.53 14.66
C TYR A 153 -15.45 -9.89 16.09
N GLY A 154 -16.71 -10.28 16.29
CA GLY A 154 -17.27 -10.55 17.63
C GLY A 154 -17.49 -9.29 18.46
N ASP A 155 -17.38 -8.10 17.86
CA ASP A 155 -17.58 -6.82 18.54
C ASP A 155 -19.05 -6.50 18.80
N SER A 156 -19.95 -6.99 17.95
CA SER A 156 -21.39 -6.84 18.12
C SER A 156 -22.16 -7.81 17.22
N LYS A 157 -23.05 -8.61 17.81
CA LYS A 157 -23.88 -9.58 17.07
C LYS A 157 -24.70 -8.95 15.94
N LEU A 158 -25.22 -7.73 16.14
CA LEU A 158 -25.98 -7.02 15.12
C LEU A 158 -25.08 -6.57 13.97
N LYS A 159 -23.90 -6.01 14.28
CA LYS A 159 -22.91 -5.63 13.25
C LYS A 159 -22.41 -6.87 12.50
N ASP A 160 -22.20 -7.98 13.20
CA ASP A 160 -21.83 -9.28 12.61
C ASP A 160 -22.87 -9.80 11.63
N LEU A 161 -24.16 -9.70 11.99
CA LEU A 161 -25.26 -10.06 11.11
C LEU A 161 -25.29 -9.16 9.86
N ILE A 162 -25.17 -7.84 10.03
CA ILE A 162 -25.15 -6.88 8.92
C ILE A 162 -23.98 -7.19 7.98
N ARG A 163 -22.76 -7.33 8.51
CA ARG A 163 -21.57 -7.66 7.71
C ARG A 163 -21.75 -8.98 6.96
N THR A 164 -22.32 -9.99 7.60
CA THR A 164 -22.58 -11.29 6.98
C THR A 164 -23.58 -11.18 5.84
N LEU A 165 -24.66 -10.39 6.00
CA LEU A 165 -25.63 -10.16 4.94
C LEU A 165 -24.99 -9.45 3.73
N PHE A 166 -24.24 -8.37 3.96
CA PHE A 166 -23.53 -7.68 2.89
C PHE A 166 -22.46 -8.59 2.25
N TRP A 167 -21.74 -9.38 3.03
CA TRP A 167 -20.79 -10.36 2.50
C TRP A 167 -21.47 -11.35 1.55
N LEU A 168 -22.63 -11.93 1.93
CA LEU A 168 -23.39 -12.83 1.05
C LEU A 168 -23.83 -12.15 -0.25
N LEU A 169 -24.31 -10.90 -0.16
CA LEU A 169 -24.78 -10.13 -1.32
C LEU A 169 -23.66 -9.68 -2.26
N LEU A 170 -22.50 -9.34 -1.71
CA LEU A 170 -21.36 -8.78 -2.45
C LEU A 170 -20.38 -9.84 -2.95
N ARG A 171 -20.41 -11.06 -2.39
CA ARG A 171 -19.55 -12.17 -2.81
C ARG A 171 -19.53 -12.47 -4.31
N PRO A 172 -20.65 -12.45 -5.06
CA PRO A 172 -20.63 -12.67 -6.51
C PRO A 172 -20.13 -11.46 -7.31
N VAL A 173 -20.00 -10.29 -6.68
CA VAL A 173 -19.54 -9.06 -7.35
C VAL A 173 -18.02 -9.05 -7.38
N SER A 174 -17.44 -8.94 -8.57
CA SER A 174 -15.98 -8.86 -8.74
C SER A 174 -15.40 -7.70 -7.92
N PRO A 175 -14.31 -7.90 -7.14
CA PRO A 175 -13.63 -6.80 -6.46
C PRO A 175 -13.12 -5.73 -7.44
N ARG A 176 -12.81 -6.10 -8.70
CA ARG A 176 -12.45 -5.14 -9.76
C ARG A 176 -13.56 -4.15 -10.07
N PHE A 177 -14.84 -4.54 -9.93
CA PHE A 177 -15.94 -3.60 -10.11
C PHE A 177 -15.83 -2.44 -9.13
N PHE A 178 -15.59 -2.72 -7.85
CA PHE A 178 -15.40 -1.67 -6.85
C PHE A 178 -14.12 -0.88 -7.08
N ALA A 179 -13.00 -1.54 -7.43
CA ALA A 179 -11.74 -0.88 -7.74
C ALA A 179 -11.90 0.15 -8.88
N ASN A 180 -12.58 -0.23 -9.97
CA ASN A 180 -12.87 0.67 -11.09
C ASN A 180 -13.81 1.82 -10.68
N GLN A 181 -14.78 1.55 -9.82
CA GLN A 181 -15.67 2.59 -9.30
C GLN A 181 -14.91 3.57 -8.40
N ILE A 182 -13.93 3.11 -7.63
CA ILE A 182 -13.05 3.95 -6.81
C ILE A 182 -12.22 4.85 -7.73
N GLU A 183 -11.52 4.30 -8.73
CA GLU A 183 -10.75 5.11 -9.70
C GLU A 183 -11.64 6.15 -10.38
N LYS A 184 -12.85 5.77 -10.77
CA LYS A 184 -13.81 6.72 -11.36
C LYS A 184 -14.17 7.87 -10.42
N GLN A 185 -14.29 7.63 -9.11
CA GLN A 185 -14.52 8.70 -8.14
C GLN A 185 -13.26 9.54 -7.94
N ILE A 186 -12.09 8.93 -7.81
CA ILE A 186 -10.81 9.66 -7.69
C ILE A 186 -10.65 10.61 -8.88
N GLN A 187 -10.78 10.12 -10.10
CA GLN A 187 -10.67 10.93 -11.31
C GLN A 187 -11.74 12.03 -11.40
N LYS A 188 -12.97 11.75 -10.96
CA LYS A 188 -14.05 12.75 -10.93
C LYS A 188 -13.75 13.92 -10.00
N TYR A 189 -13.09 13.67 -8.87
CA TYR A 189 -12.80 14.69 -7.84
C TYR A 189 -11.37 15.25 -7.93
N ARG A 190 -10.52 14.68 -8.80
CA ARG A 190 -9.15 15.11 -9.00
C ARG A 190 -9.10 16.57 -9.44
N VAL A 191 -8.22 17.33 -8.79
CA VAL A 191 -7.88 18.70 -9.14
C VAL A 191 -6.37 18.80 -9.06
N GLU A 192 -5.69 18.98 -10.19
CA GLU A 192 -4.22 18.98 -10.32
C GLU A 192 -3.54 19.77 -9.18
N ASN A 193 -3.98 21.01 -8.96
CA ASN A 193 -3.51 21.88 -7.87
C ASN A 193 -4.56 22.02 -6.75
N GLY A 194 -5.13 20.90 -6.33
CA GLY A 194 -6.08 20.81 -5.23
C GLY A 194 -5.50 21.31 -3.91
N LYS A 195 -6.40 21.66 -2.98
CA LYS A 195 -6.05 22.09 -1.62
C LYS A 195 -5.42 20.98 -0.79
N TYR A 196 -5.82 19.75 -1.06
CA TYR A 196 -5.43 18.57 -0.30
C TYR A 196 -4.75 17.54 -1.20
N ILE A 197 -3.94 16.68 -0.57
CA ILE A 197 -3.33 15.49 -1.15
C ILE A 197 -3.52 14.31 -0.19
N ALA A 198 -3.82 13.12 -0.73
CA ALA A 198 -4.00 11.90 0.06
C ALA A 198 -3.82 10.65 -0.81
N PHE A 199 -3.47 9.51 -0.19
CA PHE A 199 -3.77 8.21 -0.79
C PHE A 199 -5.26 7.88 -0.60
N ILE A 200 -5.96 7.58 -1.68
CA ILE A 200 -7.39 7.24 -1.65
C ILE A 200 -7.59 5.95 -2.44
N PRO A 201 -8.28 4.93 -1.90
CA PRO A 201 -8.99 4.88 -0.62
C PRO A 201 -8.07 4.51 0.54
N SER A 202 -8.26 5.13 1.71
CA SER A 202 -7.56 4.77 2.95
C SER A 202 -8.51 4.46 4.10
N LYS A 203 -8.12 3.50 4.96
CA LYS A 203 -8.81 3.21 6.23
C LYS A 203 -8.65 4.34 7.25
N ALA A 204 -7.61 5.17 7.10
CA ALA A 204 -7.32 6.30 7.99
C ALA A 204 -8.26 7.50 7.78
N LYS A 205 -9.03 7.51 6.67
CA LYS A 205 -10.00 8.56 6.33
C LYS A 205 -9.39 9.96 6.42
N GLU A 206 -9.92 10.80 7.32
CA GLU A 206 -9.51 12.20 7.51
C GLU A 206 -8.03 12.32 7.91
N LYS A 207 -7.46 11.33 8.61
CA LYS A 207 -6.03 11.29 8.94
C LYS A 207 -5.13 11.17 7.71
N GLU A 208 -5.67 10.73 6.58
CA GLU A 208 -4.95 10.64 5.30
C GLU A 208 -4.95 11.96 4.52
N ILE A 209 -5.73 12.96 4.94
CA ILE A 209 -5.89 14.22 4.21
C ILE A 209 -4.81 15.20 4.66
N PHE A 210 -3.89 15.52 3.76
CA PHE A 210 -2.82 16.48 4.01
C PHE A 210 -3.02 17.76 3.20
N PRO A 211 -2.53 18.92 3.67
CA PRO A 211 -2.28 20.06 2.79
C PRO A 211 -1.41 19.64 1.59
N ARG A 212 -1.72 20.15 0.39
CA ARG A 212 -1.07 19.73 -0.86
C ARG A 212 0.46 19.81 -0.84
N ASP A 213 1.01 20.78 -0.13
CA ASP A 213 2.45 21.08 -0.06
C ASP A 213 3.25 20.14 0.86
N MET A 214 2.58 19.29 1.65
CA MET A 214 3.23 18.39 2.61
C MET A 214 4.25 17.43 2.01
N PHE A 215 4.13 17.14 0.71
CA PHE A 215 4.99 16.20 -0.03
C PHE A 215 5.77 16.86 -1.18
N ASP A 216 5.73 18.20 -1.31
CA ASP A 216 6.41 18.91 -2.41
C ASP A 216 7.94 18.91 -2.23
N GLU A 217 8.43 18.99 -0.98
CA GLU A 217 9.86 18.93 -0.66
C GLU A 217 10.24 17.60 -0.02
N LEU A 218 11.31 16.97 -0.54
CA LEU A 218 11.85 15.72 -0.04
C LEU A 218 13.24 15.93 0.55
N ILE A 219 13.58 15.11 1.56
CA ILE A 219 14.91 15.02 2.17
C ILE A 219 15.43 13.60 2.03
N GLU A 220 16.75 13.45 2.01
CA GLU A 220 17.40 12.14 2.04
C GLU A 220 17.46 11.60 3.46
N THR A 221 17.07 10.33 3.64
CA THR A 221 17.08 9.65 4.93
C THR A 221 17.71 8.26 4.81
N PRO A 222 18.56 7.84 5.75
CA PRO A 222 19.13 6.50 5.74
C PRO A 222 18.07 5.44 6.07
N PHE A 223 18.08 4.35 5.31
CA PHE A 223 17.26 3.17 5.54
C PHE A 223 18.06 1.92 5.16
N GLU A 224 18.48 1.15 6.15
CA GLU A 224 19.41 0.02 5.98
C GLU A 224 20.72 0.49 5.31
N HIS A 225 21.05 -0.06 4.14
CA HIS A 225 22.22 0.34 3.35
C HIS A 225 21.89 1.37 2.25
N LEU A 226 20.63 1.81 2.18
CA LEU A 226 20.12 2.75 1.19
C LEU A 226 19.95 4.15 1.77
N VAL A 227 19.85 5.13 0.87
CA VAL A 227 19.47 6.51 1.18
C VAL A 227 18.23 6.83 0.36
N LEU A 228 17.11 7.04 1.04
CA LEU A 228 15.80 7.13 0.42
C LEU A 228 15.17 8.52 0.62
N PRO A 229 14.38 8.99 -0.35
CA PRO A 229 13.62 10.22 -0.22
C PRO A 229 12.48 10.06 0.78
N ALA A 230 12.37 11.00 1.71
CA ALA A 230 11.29 11.14 2.68
C ALA A 230 10.68 12.55 2.60
N PRO A 231 9.39 12.75 2.92
CA PRO A 231 8.82 14.09 2.98
C PRO A 231 9.57 14.95 4.01
N LYS A 232 9.97 16.17 3.63
CA LYS A 232 10.63 17.12 4.55
C LYS A 232 9.80 17.39 5.80
N HIS A 233 8.48 17.36 5.64
CA HIS A 233 7.49 17.52 6.71
C HIS A 233 7.08 16.20 7.38
N PHE A 234 7.94 15.17 7.35
CA PHE A 234 7.65 13.83 7.88
C PHE A 234 7.07 13.85 9.31
N ASP A 235 7.55 14.73 10.20
CA ASP A 235 7.10 14.76 11.58
C ASP A 235 5.61 15.10 11.70
N ALA A 236 5.12 16.04 10.89
CA ALA A 236 3.70 16.39 10.84
C ALA A 236 2.87 15.29 10.16
N VAL A 237 3.37 14.67 9.09
CA VAL A 237 2.72 13.53 8.44
C VAL A 237 2.53 12.37 9.43
N LEU A 238 3.60 11.97 10.11
CA LEU A 238 3.60 10.85 11.04
C LEU A 238 2.75 11.13 12.29
N LYS A 239 2.80 12.36 12.84
CA LYS A 239 1.93 12.75 13.96
C LYS A 239 0.45 12.68 13.61
N GLN A 240 0.07 13.06 12.39
CA GLN A 240 -1.33 12.99 11.98
C GLN A 240 -1.87 11.55 11.93
N PHE A 241 -1.04 10.60 11.48
CA PHE A 241 -1.42 9.18 11.46
C PHE A 241 -1.40 8.54 12.85
N TYR A 242 -0.26 8.63 13.51
CA TYR A 242 0.13 7.75 14.61
C TYR A 242 0.21 8.44 15.97
N ASP A 243 -0.06 9.75 16.01
CA ASP A 243 0.09 10.58 17.21
C ASP A 243 1.55 10.57 17.71
N ASP A 244 1.89 9.74 18.70
CA ASP A 244 3.26 9.59 19.21
C ASP A 244 3.98 8.40 18.54
N TYR A 245 4.49 8.63 17.32
CA TYR A 245 5.21 7.62 16.54
C TYR A 245 6.63 7.32 17.06
N MET A 246 7.21 8.20 17.89
CA MET A 246 8.57 8.03 18.39
C MET A 246 8.63 7.05 19.56
N THR A 247 7.57 6.98 20.37
CA THR A 247 7.46 5.99 21.44
C THR A 247 7.33 4.58 20.87
N VAL A 248 8.24 3.71 21.29
CA VAL A 248 8.20 2.29 20.93
C VAL A 248 6.99 1.64 21.62
N PRO A 249 6.09 0.95 20.88
CA PRO A 249 4.94 0.30 21.49
C PRO A 249 5.37 -0.79 22.48
N PRO A 250 4.54 -1.11 23.49
CA PRO A 250 4.78 -2.24 24.40
C PRO A 250 5.01 -3.56 23.63
N LYS A 251 5.79 -4.48 24.20
CA LYS A 251 6.19 -5.74 23.53
C LYS A 251 5.00 -6.57 23.04
N GLU A 252 3.87 -6.51 23.74
CA GLU A 252 2.64 -7.23 23.39
C GLU A 252 1.99 -6.70 22.10
N LYS A 253 2.34 -5.47 21.70
CA LYS A 253 1.90 -4.83 20.45
C LYS A 253 2.97 -4.85 19.35
N GLN A 254 4.17 -5.37 19.64
CA GLN A 254 5.26 -5.55 18.66
C GLN A 254 5.05 -6.86 17.89
N ILE A 255 4.00 -6.89 17.07
CA ILE A 255 3.60 -8.05 16.27
C ILE A 255 3.71 -7.73 14.78
N TYR A 256 4.03 -8.74 13.97
CA TYR A 256 3.96 -8.65 12.52
C TYR A 256 2.50 -8.55 12.08
N ILE A 257 2.10 -7.42 11.51
CA ILE A 257 0.70 -7.13 11.21
C ILE A 257 0.25 -7.83 9.93
N HIS A 258 1.17 -8.09 9.00
CA HIS A 258 0.83 -8.60 7.67
C HIS A 258 0.81 -10.14 7.57
N GLU A 259 1.37 -10.85 8.56
CA GLU A 259 1.32 -12.33 8.76
C GLU A 259 1.29 -13.14 7.44
N PHE A 260 2.12 -12.81 6.45
CA PHE A 260 2.12 -13.53 5.19
C PHE A 260 3.14 -14.66 5.16
N GLU A 261 2.70 -15.85 4.75
CA GLU A 261 3.60 -16.97 4.54
C GLU A 261 4.23 -16.85 3.15
N ALA A 262 5.49 -16.41 3.12
CA ALA A 262 6.29 -16.30 1.90
C ALA A 262 7.16 -17.55 1.67
N TYR A 263 7.33 -17.92 0.41
CA TYR A 263 8.10 -19.08 -0.02
C TYR A 263 8.96 -18.75 -1.23
N LYS A 264 10.17 -19.31 -1.29
CA LYS A 264 10.98 -19.37 -2.50
C LYS A 264 10.49 -20.50 -3.38
N LEU A 265 10.26 -20.22 -4.66
CA LEU A 265 9.99 -21.24 -5.66
C LEU A 265 11.31 -21.96 -5.97
N GLU A 266 11.25 -23.29 -6.07
CA GLU A 266 12.38 -24.10 -6.54
C GLU A 266 12.23 -24.23 -8.05
N ASP A 267 13.36 -24.18 -8.76
CA ASP A 267 13.41 -24.30 -10.23
C ASP A 267 12.88 -25.66 -10.72
#